data_AF-A0A101MYJ2-F1
#
_entry.id   AF-A0A101MYJ2-F1
#
_cell.length_a   1.000
_cell.length_b   1.000
_cell.length_c   1.000
_cell.angle_alpha   90.00
_cell.angle_beta   90.00
_cell.angle_gamma   90.00
#
_symmetry.space_group_name_H-M   'P 1'
#
loop_
_entity.id
_entity.type
_entity.pdbx_description
1 polymer ?
#
loop_
_entity_poly.entity_id
_entity_poly.type
_entity_poly.pdbx_seq_one_letter_code
_entity_poly.pdbx_strand_id
1 'polypeptide(L)'
;MTTTVTAAAAPARSGAAPVARSYRFELVKLVSQWRIRLLVLACWIAPGLFVAGVSEQSTLPSDTLFGRWMHATGWAGPLVMLGFAGTWALPLLTSVVAGDMFAAEDRLGTWRHLLVAVRSPRRIFAAKVLAGLTVILVLVAGLACSSAVGGLASVGNQPLVGLDGHLLAPSDAAGRVLLAWVAALAPTLALAAIGLLGSVALGRSPTGLLLPPLVALGMQVAQLLPLPVAVRLALPGYAFLSWNGLFTAPAQLAPLLIGVAVSLAWAVLATALARLLFLRRDFTDLAYDGAGRRAFTVGVLPLVGLTALTVTAIAFGTDSTGITQAKVQRSVATAFAHLYRLQTEQLHRPAVTEAQLKASAACTKSDGQAAQQGAGNDWRCVVTWHLPGVPVAGTAVYQLDVGSDGRFVADGDGPKEVNGYFLVRTSTGDAPNPLWQFDGDVELLDTTSKG
;
A
#
# COMPACT_ATOMS: atom_id res chain seq x y z
N MET A 1 52.71 61.81 -22.27
CA MET A 1 51.36 61.17 -22.32
C MET A 1 51.50 59.74 -21.83
N THR A 2 51.08 59.47 -20.60
CA THR A 2 51.05 58.13 -20.01
C THR A 2 49.60 57.70 -19.93
N THR A 3 49.23 56.74 -20.79
CA THR A 3 47.91 56.11 -20.81
C THR A 3 47.84 55.06 -19.70
N THR A 4 47.15 55.39 -18.61
CA THR A 4 46.74 54.42 -17.59
C THR A 4 45.67 53.49 -18.17
N VAL A 5 46.03 52.22 -18.40
CA VAL A 5 45.08 51.16 -18.74
C VAL A 5 44.27 50.82 -17.49
N THR A 6 42.99 51.14 -17.50
CA THR A 6 42.03 50.73 -16.47
C THR A 6 41.92 49.20 -16.49
N ALA A 7 42.30 48.56 -15.39
CA ALA A 7 42.16 47.11 -15.24
C ALA A 7 40.69 46.73 -15.41
N ALA A 8 40.39 45.92 -16.43
CA ALA A 8 39.06 45.40 -16.67
C ALA A 8 38.57 44.64 -15.44
N ALA A 9 37.41 45.04 -14.91
CA ALA A 9 36.79 44.37 -13.78
C ALA A 9 36.66 42.86 -14.09
N ALA A 10 37.21 42.02 -13.22
CA ALA A 10 37.13 40.58 -13.38
C ALA A 10 35.66 40.17 -13.53
N PRO A 11 35.29 39.37 -14.56
CA PRO A 11 33.90 38.99 -14.77
C PRO A 11 33.37 38.35 -13.49
N ALA A 12 32.30 38.91 -12.93
CA ALA A 12 31.64 38.35 -11.77
C ALA A 12 31.32 36.88 -12.07
N ARG A 13 31.96 35.96 -11.34
CA ARG A 13 31.69 34.53 -11.45
C ARG A 13 30.23 34.31 -11.13
N SER A 14 29.38 34.25 -12.16
CA SER A 14 27.96 34.01 -11.97
C SER A 14 27.81 32.59 -11.42
N GLY A 15 27.43 32.50 -10.14
CA GLY A 15 27.31 31.24 -9.41
C GLY A 15 26.27 30.30 -10.03
N ALA A 16 26.29 29.04 -9.60
CA ALA A 16 25.30 28.06 -10.03
C ALA A 16 23.86 28.56 -9.74
N ALA A 17 22.92 28.20 -10.61
CA ALA A 17 21.53 28.63 -10.46
C ALA A 17 20.90 28.08 -9.16
N PRO A 18 20.01 28.83 -8.50
CA PRO A 18 19.35 28.36 -7.28
C PRO A 18 18.47 27.13 -7.54
N VAL A 19 18.46 26.18 -6.61
CA VAL A 19 17.64 24.94 -6.69
C VAL A 19 16.16 25.26 -6.85
N ALA A 20 15.65 26.30 -6.19
CA ALA A 20 14.24 26.69 -6.29
C ALA A 20 13.82 27.08 -7.72
N ARG A 21 14.70 27.76 -8.48
CA ARG A 21 14.41 28.14 -9.87
C ARG A 21 14.44 26.91 -10.79
N SER A 22 15.44 26.04 -10.61
CA SER A 22 15.51 24.76 -11.33
C SER A 22 14.33 23.86 -11.00
N TYR A 23 13.90 23.79 -9.75
CA TYR A 23 12.72 23.03 -9.31
C TYR A 23 11.45 23.53 -9.99
N ARG A 24 11.20 24.85 -10.00
CA ARG A 24 10.03 25.42 -10.69
C ARG A 24 10.03 25.11 -12.18
N PHE A 25 11.21 25.20 -12.82
CA PHE A 25 11.35 24.84 -14.23
C PHE A 25 11.01 23.36 -14.48
N GLU A 26 11.57 22.45 -13.70
CA GLU A 26 11.29 21.00 -13.83
C GLU A 26 9.82 20.68 -13.53
N LEU A 27 9.21 21.34 -12.55
CA LEU A 27 7.79 21.16 -12.24
C LEU A 27 6.89 21.61 -13.41
N VAL A 28 7.16 22.80 -13.98
CA VAL A 28 6.43 23.29 -15.16
C VAL A 28 6.63 22.35 -16.35
N LYS A 29 7.85 21.81 -16.52
CA LYS A 29 8.15 20.83 -17.57
C LYS A 29 7.36 19.53 -17.39
N LEU A 30 7.23 19.01 -16.17
CA LEU A 30 6.43 17.80 -15.92
C LEU A 30 4.94 18.08 -16.15
N VAL A 31 4.42 19.16 -15.59
CA VAL A 31 2.99 19.50 -15.67
C VAL A 31 2.59 19.98 -17.08
N SER A 32 3.52 20.40 -17.93
CA SER A 32 3.22 20.72 -19.34
C SER A 32 3.09 19.48 -20.22
N GLN A 33 3.59 18.32 -19.78
CA GLN A 33 3.43 17.06 -20.52
C GLN A 33 1.98 16.60 -20.48
N TRP A 34 1.40 16.35 -21.66
CA TRP A 34 0.02 15.86 -21.77
C TRP A 34 -0.21 14.58 -20.96
N ARG A 35 0.78 13.67 -20.91
CA ARG A 35 0.72 12.42 -20.13
C ARG A 35 0.49 12.70 -18.65
N ILE A 36 1.27 13.60 -18.06
CA ILE A 36 1.14 13.96 -16.64
C ILE A 36 -0.19 14.66 -16.38
N ARG A 37 -0.64 15.55 -17.28
CA ARG A 37 -1.95 16.20 -17.15
C ARG A 37 -3.10 15.19 -17.15
N LEU A 38 -3.06 14.20 -18.05
CA LEU A 38 -4.05 13.13 -18.07
C LEU A 38 -3.98 12.27 -16.80
N LEU A 39 -2.78 11.97 -16.30
CA LEU A 39 -2.65 11.22 -15.05
C LEU A 39 -3.19 11.99 -13.85
N VAL A 40 -2.96 13.30 -13.77
CA VAL A 40 -3.55 14.15 -12.73
C VAL A 40 -5.07 14.14 -12.86
N LEU A 41 -5.62 14.37 -14.05
CA LEU A 41 -7.07 14.32 -14.27
C LEU A 41 -7.66 12.95 -13.87
N ALA A 42 -7.02 11.87 -14.31
CA ALA A 42 -7.45 10.51 -14.01
C ALA A 42 -7.40 10.23 -12.49
N CYS A 43 -6.32 10.59 -11.81
CA CYS A 43 -6.19 10.35 -10.36
C CYS A 43 -7.21 11.15 -9.53
N TRP A 44 -7.58 12.35 -9.98
CA TRP A 44 -8.50 13.23 -9.25
C TRP A 44 -9.99 12.97 -9.56
N ILE A 45 -10.31 12.26 -10.65
CA ILE A 45 -11.69 12.04 -11.10
C ILE A 45 -12.07 10.55 -11.10
N ALA A 46 -11.24 9.69 -11.70
CA ALA A 46 -11.63 8.30 -11.95
C ALA A 46 -11.95 7.50 -10.68
N PRO A 47 -11.22 7.62 -9.55
CA PRO A 47 -11.56 6.90 -8.32
C PRO A 47 -12.93 7.29 -7.76
N GLY A 48 -13.26 8.58 -7.72
CA GLY A 48 -14.56 9.05 -7.26
C GLY A 48 -15.70 8.56 -8.15
N LEU A 49 -15.52 8.61 -9.47
CA LEU A 49 -16.49 8.07 -10.43
C LEU A 49 -16.65 6.55 -10.31
N PHE A 50 -15.55 5.82 -10.07
CA PHE A 50 -15.60 4.38 -9.85
C PHE A 50 -16.43 4.04 -8.60
N VAL A 51 -16.16 4.70 -7.47
CA VAL A 51 -16.91 4.46 -6.22
C VAL A 51 -18.39 4.83 -6.37
N ALA A 52 -18.70 5.93 -7.06
CA ALA A 52 -20.07 6.31 -7.39
C ALA A 52 -20.75 5.26 -8.29
N GLY A 53 -20.07 4.79 -9.34
CA GLY A 53 -20.60 3.76 -10.24
C GLY A 53 -20.85 2.43 -9.54
N VAL A 54 -19.97 2.00 -8.63
CA VAL A 54 -20.19 0.79 -7.82
C VAL A 54 -21.39 0.98 -6.89
N SER A 55 -21.61 2.18 -6.35
CA SER A 55 -22.76 2.43 -5.47
C SER A 55 -24.13 2.26 -6.14
N GLU A 56 -24.19 2.36 -7.47
CA GLU A 56 -25.40 2.14 -8.27
C GLU A 56 -25.58 0.69 -8.73
N GLN A 57 -24.55 -0.15 -8.59
CA GLN A 57 -24.58 -1.55 -9.00
C GLN A 57 -25.13 -2.45 -7.89
N SER A 58 -25.70 -3.59 -8.26
CA SER A 58 -26.12 -4.63 -7.31
C SER A 58 -25.01 -5.61 -6.96
N THR A 59 -23.94 -5.65 -7.76
CA THR A 59 -22.80 -6.55 -7.58
C THR A 59 -21.62 -5.79 -6.99
N LEU A 60 -21.12 -6.27 -5.86
CA LEU A 60 -19.97 -5.70 -5.18
C LEU A 60 -18.66 -6.43 -5.54
N PRO A 61 -17.50 -5.77 -5.51
CA PRO A 61 -16.20 -6.41 -5.66
C PRO A 61 -15.82 -7.17 -4.37
N SER A 62 -16.55 -8.23 -4.05
CA SER A 62 -16.46 -8.97 -2.79
C SER A 62 -15.12 -9.65 -2.53
N ASP A 63 -14.30 -9.85 -3.56
CA ASP A 63 -12.95 -10.42 -3.45
C ASP A 63 -11.89 -9.37 -3.06
N THR A 64 -12.25 -8.09 -3.11
CA THR A 64 -11.39 -7.00 -2.66
C THR A 64 -11.66 -6.69 -1.19
N LEU A 65 -10.61 -6.44 -0.42
CA LEU A 65 -10.71 -6.07 0.99
C LEU A 65 -11.59 -4.82 1.15
N PHE A 66 -12.56 -4.88 2.06
CA PHE A 66 -13.63 -3.88 2.26
C PHE A 66 -14.64 -3.72 1.11
N GLY A 67 -14.52 -4.49 0.02
CA GLY A 67 -15.44 -4.44 -1.12
C GLY A 67 -16.89 -4.75 -0.74
N ARG A 68 -17.10 -5.67 0.20
CA ARG A 68 -18.42 -6.03 0.75
C ARG A 68 -19.09 -4.88 1.51
N TRP A 69 -18.31 -3.92 2.00
CA TRP A 69 -18.78 -2.80 2.80
C TRP A 69 -19.02 -1.54 1.97
N MET A 70 -18.82 -1.56 0.65
CA MET A 70 -18.92 -0.36 -0.20
C MET A 70 -20.31 0.26 -0.24
N HIS A 71 -21.40 -0.51 -0.09
CA HIS A 71 -22.75 0.07 0.05
C HIS A 71 -23.10 0.44 1.50
N ALA A 72 -22.34 -0.04 2.48
CA ALA A 72 -22.60 0.21 3.89
C ALA A 72 -21.95 1.51 4.38
N THR A 73 -20.79 1.87 3.85
CA THR A 73 -20.05 3.07 4.26
C THR A 73 -19.23 3.68 3.14
N GLY A 74 -19.24 5.02 3.07
CA GLY A 74 -18.39 5.77 2.15
C GLY A 74 -16.88 5.62 2.40
N TRP A 75 -16.47 5.15 3.59
CA TRP A 75 -15.06 4.94 3.93
C TRP A 75 -14.45 3.66 3.35
N ALA A 76 -15.27 2.72 2.86
CA ALA A 76 -14.79 1.51 2.20
C ALA A 76 -14.19 1.83 0.81
N GLY A 77 -14.78 2.79 0.08
CA GLY A 77 -14.32 3.25 -1.24
C GLY A 77 -12.82 3.58 -1.33
N PRO A 78 -12.28 4.48 -0.47
CA PRO A 78 -10.86 4.79 -0.48
C PRO A 78 -9.93 3.64 -0.09
N LEU A 79 -10.40 2.64 0.67
CA LEU A 79 -9.61 1.44 1.03
C LEU A 79 -9.56 0.43 -0.10
N VAL A 80 -10.69 0.19 -0.76
CA VAL A 80 -10.77 -0.61 -2.00
C VAL A 80 -9.86 0.01 -3.07
N MET A 81 -9.94 1.34 -3.23
CA MET A 81 -9.09 2.07 -4.15
C MET A 81 -7.60 1.98 -3.76
N LEU A 82 -7.26 2.03 -2.47
CA LEU A 82 -5.89 1.87 -2.00
C LEU A 82 -5.34 0.48 -2.34
N GLY A 83 -6.10 -0.59 -2.11
CA GLY A 83 -5.70 -1.96 -2.47
C GLY A 83 -5.44 -2.13 -3.97
N PHE A 84 -6.34 -1.61 -4.82
CA PHE A 84 -6.14 -1.58 -6.26
C PHE A 84 -4.92 -0.74 -6.66
N ALA A 85 -4.79 0.45 -6.08
CA ALA A 85 -3.73 1.39 -6.42
C ALA A 85 -2.36 0.85 -6.04
N GLY A 86 -2.20 0.29 -4.84
CA GLY A 86 -0.97 -0.36 -4.39
C GLY A 86 -0.51 -1.47 -5.32
N THR A 87 -1.47 -2.28 -5.79
CA THR A 87 -1.18 -3.43 -6.64
C THR A 87 -0.86 -3.04 -8.08
N TRP A 88 -1.64 -2.14 -8.67
CA TRP A 88 -1.61 -1.88 -10.12
C TRP A 88 -1.24 -0.43 -10.48
N ALA A 89 -1.92 0.55 -9.88
CA ALA A 89 -1.80 1.93 -10.34
C ALA A 89 -0.49 2.61 -9.93
N LEU A 90 -0.08 2.52 -8.66
CA LEU A 90 1.09 3.21 -8.11
C LEU A 90 2.42 2.78 -8.77
N PRO A 91 2.66 1.48 -9.08
CA PRO A 91 3.82 1.08 -9.87
C PRO A 91 3.85 1.71 -11.27
N LEU A 92 2.69 1.82 -11.93
CA LEU A 92 2.58 2.45 -13.26
C LEU A 92 2.76 3.96 -13.21
N LEU A 93 2.16 4.63 -12.22
CA LEU A 93 2.28 6.08 -12.02
C LEU A 93 3.73 6.48 -11.74
N THR A 94 4.40 5.75 -10.84
CA THR A 94 5.81 5.99 -10.51
C THR A 94 6.73 5.72 -11.69
N SER A 95 6.43 4.70 -12.50
CA SER A 95 7.10 4.44 -13.78
C SER A 95 7.02 5.63 -14.75
N VAL A 96 5.82 6.18 -14.98
CA VAL A 96 5.65 7.29 -15.93
C VAL A 96 6.34 8.55 -15.43
N VAL A 97 6.29 8.84 -14.13
CA VAL A 97 6.91 10.06 -13.57
C VAL A 97 8.43 9.94 -13.46
N ALA A 98 8.95 8.82 -12.94
CA ALA A 98 10.36 8.68 -12.59
C ALA A 98 11.20 7.91 -13.62
N GLY A 99 10.60 6.93 -14.30
CA GLY A 99 11.30 5.99 -15.18
C GLY A 99 11.97 6.61 -16.40
N ASP A 100 11.49 7.78 -16.85
CA ASP A 100 12.01 8.47 -18.03
C ASP A 100 12.64 9.83 -17.73
N MET A 101 12.70 10.23 -16.47
CA MET A 101 13.04 11.59 -16.06
C MET A 101 14.45 12.05 -16.51
N PHE A 102 15.40 11.12 -16.55
CA PHE A 102 16.78 11.35 -17.00
C PHE A 102 17.01 10.79 -18.41
N ALA A 103 16.45 9.61 -18.71
CA ALA A 103 16.56 8.98 -20.02
C ALA A 103 15.95 9.82 -21.16
N ALA A 104 14.89 10.59 -20.90
CA ALA A 104 14.34 11.52 -21.88
C ALA A 104 15.33 12.64 -22.26
N GLU A 105 16.13 13.13 -21.32
CA GLU A 105 17.15 14.15 -21.59
C GLU A 105 18.30 13.56 -22.42
N ASP A 106 18.59 12.27 -22.22
CA ASP A 106 19.57 11.52 -23.03
C ASP A 106 19.13 11.35 -24.47
N ARG A 107 17.85 11.03 -24.68
CA ARG A 107 17.29 10.89 -26.03
C ARG A 107 17.16 12.22 -26.76
N LEU A 108 16.78 13.29 -26.04
CA LEU A 108 16.57 14.61 -26.62
C LEU A 108 17.84 15.47 -26.68
N GLY A 109 18.95 15.02 -26.08
CA GLY A 109 20.25 15.71 -26.12
C GLY A 109 20.28 17.04 -25.35
N THR A 110 19.42 17.21 -24.35
CA THR A 110 19.20 18.49 -23.65
C THR A 110 20.22 18.78 -22.55
N TRP A 111 21.08 17.82 -22.18
CA TRP A 111 22.04 17.95 -21.08
C TRP A 111 22.98 19.15 -21.20
N ARG A 112 23.45 19.45 -22.41
CA ARG A 112 24.36 20.58 -22.67
C ARG A 112 23.72 21.91 -22.24
N HIS A 113 22.45 22.09 -22.58
CA HIS A 113 21.68 23.28 -22.23
C HIS A 113 21.45 23.37 -20.71
N LEU A 114 21.07 22.25 -20.07
CA LEU A 114 20.83 22.21 -18.63
C LEU A 114 22.11 22.48 -17.82
N LEU A 115 23.24 21.93 -18.25
CA LEU A 115 24.53 22.13 -17.58
C LEU A 115 25.02 23.57 -17.72
N VAL A 116 24.84 24.21 -18.88
CA VAL A 116 25.19 25.64 -19.07
C VAL A 116 24.28 26.55 -18.25
N ALA A 117 22.99 26.24 -18.17
CA ALA A 117 22.00 27.04 -17.45
C ALA A 117 22.16 26.93 -15.92
N VAL A 118 22.31 25.71 -15.38
CA VAL A 118 22.32 25.48 -13.93
C VAL A 118 23.73 25.45 -13.35
N ARG A 119 24.73 25.01 -14.14
CA ARG A 119 26.15 24.94 -13.76
C ARG A 119 26.47 24.05 -12.55
N SER A 120 25.57 23.12 -12.21
CA SER A 120 25.78 22.15 -11.14
C SER A 120 24.94 20.89 -11.32
N PRO A 121 25.56 19.72 -11.61
CA PRO A 121 24.84 18.45 -11.71
C PRO A 121 24.07 18.10 -10.42
N ARG A 122 24.65 18.39 -9.25
CA ARG A 122 24.01 18.13 -7.95
C ARG A 122 22.66 18.86 -7.82
N ARG A 123 22.58 20.12 -8.28
CA ARG A 123 21.36 20.92 -8.22
C ARG A 123 20.33 20.48 -9.25
N ILE A 124 20.77 20.07 -10.44
CA ILE A 124 19.88 19.50 -11.48
C ILE A 124 19.23 18.22 -10.94
N PHE A 125 20.03 17.31 -10.38
CA PHE A 125 19.52 16.07 -9.80
C PHE A 125 18.49 16.35 -8.69
N ALA A 126 18.83 17.21 -7.73
CA ALA A 126 17.92 17.55 -6.64
C ALA A 126 16.62 18.20 -7.14
N ALA A 127 16.69 19.13 -8.09
CA ALA A 127 15.51 19.78 -8.65
C ALA A 127 14.57 18.80 -9.35
N LYS A 128 15.12 17.87 -10.16
CA LYS A 128 14.36 16.83 -10.86
C LYS A 128 13.69 15.87 -9.88
N VAL A 129 14.43 15.36 -8.90
CA VAL A 129 13.90 14.43 -7.90
C VAL A 129 12.80 15.10 -7.06
N LEU A 130 13.00 16.35 -6.62
CA LEU A 130 11.98 17.09 -5.87
C LEU A 130 10.72 17.36 -6.72
N ALA A 131 10.88 17.72 -8.00
CA ALA A 131 9.74 17.92 -8.90
C ALA A 131 8.96 16.62 -9.12
N GLY A 132 9.66 15.49 -9.35
CA GLY A 132 9.06 14.17 -9.43
C GLY A 132 8.30 13.76 -8.18
N LEU A 133 8.92 13.97 -7.01
CA LEU A 133 8.31 13.73 -5.72
C LEU A 133 7.00 14.52 -5.57
N THR A 134 7.00 15.83 -5.88
CA THR A 134 5.79 16.66 -5.82
C THR A 134 4.68 16.11 -6.72
N VAL A 135 5.01 15.71 -7.96
CA VAL A 135 4.01 15.14 -8.87
C VAL A 135 3.46 13.82 -8.33
N ILE A 136 4.30 12.91 -7.83
CA ILE A 136 3.85 11.64 -7.22
C ILE A 136 2.92 11.91 -6.03
N LEU A 137 3.29 12.83 -5.14
CA LEU A 137 2.46 13.20 -3.99
C LEU A 137 1.09 13.75 -4.43
N VAL A 138 1.05 14.59 -5.47
CA VAL A 138 -0.21 15.13 -6.03
C VAL A 138 -1.06 14.02 -6.65
N LEU A 139 -0.46 13.04 -7.32
CA LEU A 139 -1.18 11.90 -7.89
C LEU A 139 -1.78 11.01 -6.79
N VAL A 140 -0.99 10.66 -5.77
CA VAL A 140 -1.47 9.85 -4.63
C VAL A 140 -2.55 10.59 -3.84
N ALA A 141 -2.35 11.88 -3.57
CA ALA A 141 -3.36 12.71 -2.92
C ALA A 141 -4.65 12.79 -3.74
N GLY A 142 -4.54 12.89 -5.08
CA GLY A 142 -5.68 12.81 -5.98
C GLY A 142 -6.45 11.52 -5.82
N LEU A 143 -5.76 10.37 -5.83
CA LEU A 143 -6.39 9.06 -5.65
C LEU A 143 -7.13 8.95 -4.31
N ALA A 144 -6.47 9.37 -3.22
CA ALA A 144 -7.03 9.33 -1.87
C ALA A 144 -8.24 10.25 -1.71
N CYS A 145 -8.10 11.52 -2.10
CA CYS A 145 -9.17 12.52 -1.99
C CYS A 145 -10.35 12.20 -2.91
N SER A 146 -10.10 11.81 -4.16
CA SER A 146 -11.14 11.48 -5.14
C SER A 146 -11.99 10.30 -4.67
N SER A 147 -11.35 9.22 -4.21
CA SER A 147 -12.08 8.03 -3.72
C SER A 147 -12.81 8.29 -2.40
N ALA A 148 -12.23 9.05 -1.47
CA ALA A 148 -12.89 9.44 -0.23
C ALA A 148 -14.10 10.35 -0.46
N VAL A 149 -13.95 11.40 -1.28
CA VAL A 149 -15.05 12.31 -1.63
C VAL A 149 -16.14 11.54 -2.40
N GLY A 150 -15.75 10.68 -3.35
CA GLY A 150 -16.69 9.85 -4.09
C GLY A 150 -17.52 8.95 -3.18
N GLY A 151 -16.88 8.22 -2.27
CA GLY A 151 -17.57 7.33 -1.32
C GLY A 151 -18.46 8.08 -0.33
N LEU A 152 -17.98 9.20 0.21
CA LEU A 152 -18.78 10.02 1.12
C LEU A 152 -19.97 10.68 0.42
N ALA A 153 -19.82 11.09 -0.85
CA ALA A 153 -20.90 11.68 -1.62
C ALA A 153 -21.94 10.66 -2.07
N SER A 154 -21.54 9.41 -2.36
CA SER A 154 -22.46 8.38 -2.86
C SER A 154 -23.15 7.56 -1.75
N VAL A 155 -22.42 7.19 -0.70
CA VAL A 155 -22.89 6.26 0.34
C VAL A 155 -23.06 6.94 1.70
N GLY A 156 -22.35 8.04 1.92
CA GLY A 156 -22.44 8.82 3.16
C GLY A 156 -21.45 8.39 4.25
N ASN A 157 -21.51 9.11 5.37
CA ASN A 157 -20.55 9.03 6.46
C ASN A 157 -20.99 8.04 7.55
N GLN A 158 -20.97 6.75 7.25
CA GLN A 158 -21.39 5.68 8.18
C GLN A 158 -20.18 4.99 8.85
N PRO A 159 -20.38 4.36 10.03
CA PRO A 159 -19.34 3.56 10.68
C PRO A 159 -18.77 2.49 9.76
N LEU A 160 -17.46 2.24 9.88
CA LEU A 160 -16.76 1.21 9.10
C LEU A 160 -16.57 -0.04 9.95
N VAL A 161 -16.86 -1.21 9.40
CA VAL A 161 -16.58 -2.49 10.07
C VAL A 161 -15.10 -2.83 9.90
N GLY A 162 -14.37 -2.99 10.99
CA GLY A 162 -12.97 -3.44 11.02
C GLY A 162 -12.81 -4.91 10.64
N LEU A 163 -11.56 -5.37 10.52
CA LEU A 163 -11.24 -6.77 10.14
C LEU A 163 -11.42 -7.77 11.29
N ASP A 164 -11.43 -7.27 12.51
CA ASP A 164 -11.91 -8.01 13.68
C ASP A 164 -13.40 -7.75 13.93
N GLY A 165 -14.15 -7.15 13.00
CA GLY A 165 -15.60 -6.98 13.08
C GLY A 165 -16.11 -5.83 13.96
N HIS A 166 -15.24 -5.10 14.69
CA HIS A 166 -15.69 -3.96 15.49
C HIS A 166 -16.11 -2.78 14.61
N LEU A 167 -17.01 -1.95 15.12
CA LEU A 167 -17.43 -0.73 14.44
C LEU A 167 -16.48 0.42 14.75
N LEU A 168 -15.91 0.99 13.70
CA LEU A 168 -15.13 2.22 13.75
C LEU A 168 -16.06 3.41 13.55
N ALA A 169 -16.03 4.35 14.50
CA ALA A 169 -16.70 5.62 14.34
C ALA A 169 -16.18 6.34 13.08
N PRO A 170 -16.99 7.14 12.36
CA PRO A 170 -16.57 7.72 11.10
C PRO A 170 -15.32 8.61 11.20
N SER A 171 -15.10 9.29 12.33
CA SER A 171 -13.87 10.06 12.58
C SER A 171 -12.62 9.17 12.70
N ASP A 172 -12.76 8.03 13.37
CA ASP A 172 -11.66 7.07 13.55
C ASP A 172 -11.35 6.35 12.23
N ALA A 173 -12.40 6.02 11.47
CA ALA A 173 -12.28 5.50 10.13
C ALA A 173 -11.53 6.49 9.21
N ALA A 174 -11.92 7.78 9.22
CA ALA A 174 -11.24 8.82 8.44
C ALA A 174 -9.74 8.91 8.77
N GLY A 175 -9.40 8.90 10.06
CA GLY A 175 -8.01 8.94 10.52
C GLY A 175 -7.20 7.71 10.08
N ARG A 176 -7.77 6.50 10.22
CA ARG A 176 -7.14 5.25 9.80
C ARG A 176 -7.00 5.13 8.29
N VAL A 177 -7.99 5.60 7.52
CA VAL A 177 -7.93 5.67 6.05
C VAL A 177 -6.81 6.61 5.61
N LEU A 178 -6.71 7.81 6.20
CA LEU A 178 -5.63 8.74 5.91
C LEU A 178 -4.26 8.12 6.23
N LEU A 179 -4.13 7.48 7.39
CA LEU A 179 -2.90 6.82 7.80
C LEU A 179 -2.50 5.68 6.85
N ALA A 180 -3.47 4.90 6.36
CA ALA A 180 -3.23 3.85 5.37
C ALA A 180 -2.67 4.42 4.05
N TRP A 181 -3.27 5.51 3.53
CA TRP A 181 -2.76 6.20 2.34
C TRP A 181 -1.38 6.82 2.55
N VAL A 182 -1.12 7.40 3.73
CA VAL A 182 0.21 7.94 4.08
C VAL A 182 1.24 6.81 4.17
N ALA A 183 0.91 5.67 4.77
CA ALA A 183 1.82 4.53 4.85
C ALA A 183 2.17 3.97 3.46
N ALA A 184 1.22 3.97 2.53
CA ALA A 184 1.43 3.55 1.14
C ALA A 184 2.36 4.49 0.34
N LEU A 185 2.66 5.69 0.83
CA LEU A 185 3.68 6.55 0.20
C LEU A 185 5.07 5.91 0.27
N ALA A 186 5.43 5.25 1.37
CA ALA A 186 6.76 4.66 1.53
C ALA A 186 7.11 3.64 0.42
N PRO A 187 6.29 2.59 0.15
CA PRO A 187 6.55 1.67 -0.96
C PRO A 187 6.41 2.33 -2.33
N THR A 188 5.55 3.34 -2.48
CA THR A 188 5.45 4.14 -3.72
C THR A 188 6.76 4.88 -3.99
N LEU A 189 7.39 5.47 -2.97
CA LEU A 189 8.69 6.14 -3.10
C LEU A 189 9.81 5.15 -3.41
N ALA A 190 9.76 3.93 -2.86
CA ALA A 190 10.70 2.88 -3.20
C ALA A 190 10.64 2.55 -4.71
N LEU A 191 9.43 2.34 -5.24
CA LEU A 191 9.21 2.09 -6.67
C LEU A 191 9.65 3.28 -7.55
N ALA A 192 9.34 4.51 -7.13
CA ALA A 192 9.79 5.71 -7.82
C ALA A 192 11.32 5.83 -7.84
N ALA A 193 12.00 5.51 -6.74
CA ALA A 193 13.45 5.52 -6.65
C ALA A 193 14.10 4.44 -7.54
N ILE A 194 13.46 3.29 -7.71
CA ILE A 194 13.88 2.24 -8.66
C ILE A 194 13.72 2.74 -10.11
N GLY A 195 12.60 3.40 -10.43
CA GLY A 195 12.39 4.03 -11.74
C GLY A 195 13.45 5.09 -12.04
N LEU A 196 13.74 5.95 -11.07
CA LEU A 196 14.80 6.95 -11.14
C LEU A 196 16.18 6.32 -11.36
N LEU A 197 16.51 5.27 -10.60
CA LEU A 197 17.77 4.53 -10.75
C LEU A 197 17.89 3.94 -12.16
N GLY A 198 16.82 3.33 -12.68
CA GLY A 198 16.73 2.85 -14.06
C GLY A 198 16.95 3.96 -15.08
N SER A 199 16.26 5.09 -14.90
CA SER A 199 16.34 6.24 -15.79
C SER A 199 17.75 6.81 -15.90
N VAL A 200 18.53 6.80 -14.81
CA VAL A 200 19.92 7.23 -14.80
C VAL A 200 20.85 6.15 -15.37
N ALA A 201 20.62 4.89 -15.02
CA ALA A 201 21.56 3.81 -15.32
C ALA A 201 21.49 3.33 -16.78
N LEU A 202 20.34 3.46 -17.44
CA LEU A 202 20.05 2.88 -18.76
C LEU A 202 20.24 3.89 -19.92
N GLY A 203 20.75 5.09 -19.62
CA GLY A 203 21.06 6.12 -20.62
C GLY A 203 19.86 6.48 -21.48
N ARG A 204 19.99 6.34 -22.80
CA ARG A 204 18.93 6.67 -23.77
C ARG A 204 17.73 5.74 -23.74
N SER A 205 17.87 4.52 -23.20
CA SER A 205 16.81 3.53 -23.29
C SER A 205 15.61 3.89 -22.41
N PRO A 206 14.36 3.83 -22.93
CA PRO A 206 13.16 3.99 -22.12
C PRO A 206 12.88 2.79 -21.19
N THR A 207 13.77 1.80 -21.12
CA THR A 207 13.61 0.62 -20.25
C THR A 207 13.47 0.98 -18.76
N GLY A 208 13.90 2.17 -18.34
CA GLY A 208 13.64 2.69 -16.99
C GLY A 208 12.16 2.80 -16.62
N LEU A 209 11.26 2.97 -17.62
CA LEU A 209 9.80 2.93 -17.39
C LEU A 209 9.33 1.53 -16.96
N LEU A 210 9.97 0.46 -17.40
CA LEU A 210 9.48 -0.89 -17.12
C LEU A 210 9.87 -1.38 -15.72
N LEU A 211 10.90 -0.79 -15.11
CA LEU A 211 11.44 -1.31 -13.85
C LEU A 211 10.44 -1.26 -12.68
N PRO A 212 9.75 -0.13 -12.37
CA PRO A 212 8.81 -0.11 -11.25
C PRO A 212 7.69 -1.16 -11.34
N PRO A 213 6.94 -1.29 -12.45
CA PRO A 213 5.88 -2.30 -12.54
C PRO A 213 6.43 -3.74 -12.55
N LEU A 214 7.57 -4.01 -13.19
CA LEU A 214 8.16 -5.36 -13.17
C LEU A 214 8.64 -5.77 -11.77
N VAL A 215 9.27 -4.84 -11.04
CA VAL A 215 9.68 -5.11 -9.66
C VAL A 215 8.48 -5.27 -8.74
N ALA A 216 7.45 -4.43 -8.88
CA ALA A 216 6.22 -4.56 -8.11
C ALA A 216 5.52 -5.90 -8.39
N LEU A 217 5.42 -6.31 -9.66
CA LEU A 217 4.85 -7.60 -10.04
C LEU A 217 5.66 -8.77 -9.48
N GLY A 218 7.00 -8.71 -9.56
CA GLY A 218 7.87 -9.72 -8.98
C GLY A 218 7.70 -9.85 -7.47
N MET A 219 7.57 -8.72 -6.76
CA MET A 219 7.26 -8.71 -5.33
C MET A 219 5.86 -9.27 -5.06
N GLN A 220 4.86 -8.96 -5.87
CA GLN A 220 3.51 -9.48 -5.72
C GLN A 220 3.47 -11.01 -5.89
N VAL A 221 4.13 -11.54 -6.91
CA VAL A 221 4.27 -12.99 -7.10
C VAL A 221 4.98 -13.63 -5.91
N ALA A 222 6.02 -12.98 -5.37
CA ALA A 222 6.70 -13.45 -4.17
C ALA A 222 5.75 -13.50 -2.95
N GLN A 223 4.84 -12.54 -2.80
CA GLN A 223 3.85 -12.54 -1.71
C GLN A 223 2.78 -13.63 -1.85
N LEU A 224 2.57 -14.19 -3.04
CA LEU A 224 1.65 -15.33 -3.26
C LEU A 224 2.29 -16.67 -2.86
N LEU A 225 3.63 -16.76 -2.86
CA LEU A 225 4.35 -17.97 -2.45
C LEU A 225 4.36 -18.10 -0.92
N PRO A 226 4.44 -19.31 -0.34
CA PRO A 226 4.53 -19.53 1.10
C PRO A 226 5.92 -19.18 1.66
N LEU A 227 6.34 -17.91 1.52
CA LEU A 227 7.61 -17.40 2.05
C LEU A 227 7.57 -17.23 3.57
N PRO A 228 8.71 -17.37 4.26
CA PRO A 228 8.85 -17.02 5.67
C PRO A 228 8.43 -15.57 5.93
N VAL A 229 7.82 -15.31 7.09
CA VAL A 229 7.30 -13.98 7.48
C VAL A 229 8.37 -12.89 7.36
N ALA A 230 9.60 -13.17 7.80
CA ALA A 230 10.72 -12.23 7.70
C ALA A 230 11.04 -11.82 6.25
N VAL A 231 10.91 -12.75 5.29
CA VAL A 231 11.15 -12.45 3.87
C VAL A 231 10.05 -11.54 3.32
N ARG A 232 8.80 -11.78 3.69
CA ARG A 232 7.67 -10.93 3.25
C ARG A 232 7.83 -9.51 3.76
N LEU A 233 8.10 -9.36 5.06
CA LEU A 233 8.28 -8.06 5.72
C LEU A 233 9.47 -7.28 5.16
N ALA A 234 10.49 -7.98 4.64
CA ALA A 234 11.66 -7.38 4.00
C ALA A 234 11.42 -6.88 2.57
N LEU A 235 10.26 -7.16 1.97
CA LEU A 235 9.90 -6.67 0.65
C LEU A 235 9.06 -5.38 0.75
N PRO A 236 9.44 -4.29 0.06
CA PRO A 236 8.65 -3.06 0.03
C PRO A 236 7.17 -3.26 -0.31
N GLY A 237 6.87 -4.20 -1.21
CA GLY A 237 5.49 -4.52 -1.59
C GLY A 237 4.58 -4.94 -0.44
N TYR A 238 5.11 -5.45 0.67
CA TYR A 238 4.30 -5.84 1.83
C TYR A 238 3.62 -4.64 2.52
N ALA A 239 4.22 -3.45 2.43
CA ALA A 239 3.61 -2.22 2.96
C ALA A 239 2.31 -1.82 2.24
N PHE A 240 2.08 -2.32 1.00
CA PHE A 240 0.80 -2.16 0.30
C PHE A 240 -0.29 -3.12 0.81
N LEU A 241 0.02 -4.04 1.72
CA LEU A 241 -0.92 -4.98 2.33
C LEU A 241 -1.10 -4.68 3.82
N SER A 242 -0.01 -4.46 4.55
CA SER A 242 0.03 -4.36 6.02
C SER A 242 -0.72 -3.17 6.65
N TRP A 243 -1.26 -2.25 5.84
CA TRP A 243 -2.13 -1.17 6.34
C TRP A 243 -3.47 -1.71 6.84
N ASN A 244 -3.85 -2.93 6.43
CA ASN A 244 -5.03 -3.66 6.92
C ASN A 244 -5.04 -3.79 8.45
N GLY A 245 -3.87 -3.98 9.08
CA GLY A 245 -3.69 -4.06 10.53
C GLY A 245 -4.04 -2.77 11.28
N LEU A 246 -4.24 -1.65 10.60
CA LEU A 246 -4.81 -0.44 11.20
C LEU A 246 -6.28 -0.60 11.54
N PHE A 247 -6.98 -1.58 10.97
CA PHE A 247 -8.42 -1.79 11.11
C PHE A 247 -8.76 -2.97 12.03
N THR A 248 -7.82 -3.38 12.89
CA THR A 248 -8.03 -4.37 13.96
C THR A 248 -7.98 -3.72 15.35
N ALA A 249 -8.54 -4.40 16.37
CA ALA A 249 -8.38 -4.04 17.78
C ALA A 249 -7.81 -5.23 18.59
N PRO A 250 -6.57 -5.15 19.13
CA PRO A 250 -5.61 -4.05 18.99
C PRO A 250 -5.07 -3.89 17.56
N ALA A 251 -4.62 -2.68 17.22
CA ALA A 251 -4.05 -2.41 15.90
C ALA A 251 -2.68 -3.09 15.74
N GLN A 252 -2.50 -3.81 14.64
CA GLN A 252 -1.25 -4.50 14.32
C GLN A 252 -0.25 -3.55 13.65
N LEU A 253 0.39 -2.69 14.45
CA LEU A 253 1.29 -1.64 13.94
C LEU A 253 2.68 -2.15 13.55
N ALA A 254 3.16 -3.22 14.19
CA ALA A 254 4.53 -3.69 13.97
C ALA A 254 4.80 -4.11 12.51
N PRO A 255 3.97 -4.94 11.85
CA PRO A 255 4.16 -5.28 10.44
C PRO A 255 4.16 -4.05 9.52
N LEU A 256 3.27 -3.09 9.79
CA LEU A 256 3.16 -1.84 9.03
C LEU A 256 4.42 -0.98 9.15
N LEU A 257 4.91 -0.76 10.38
CA LEU A 257 6.10 0.06 10.63
C LEU A 257 7.36 -0.57 10.02
N ILE A 258 7.49 -1.91 10.09
CA ILE A 258 8.58 -2.64 9.44
C ILE A 258 8.51 -2.43 7.92
N GLY A 259 7.34 -2.66 7.31
CA GLY A 259 7.15 -2.48 5.87
C GLY A 259 7.45 -1.05 5.41
N VAL A 260 7.02 -0.03 6.17
CA VAL A 260 7.33 1.38 5.91
C VAL A 260 8.82 1.65 6.01
N ALA A 261 9.48 1.19 7.08
CA ALA A 261 10.92 1.41 7.29
C ALA A 261 11.77 0.74 6.19
N VAL A 262 11.45 -0.49 5.83
CA VAL A 262 12.09 -1.23 4.72
C VAL A 262 11.90 -0.49 3.40
N SER A 263 10.68 -0.03 3.12
CA SER A 263 10.38 0.72 1.90
C SER A 263 11.15 2.04 1.82
N LEU A 264 11.24 2.78 2.93
CA LEU A 264 12.03 4.02 3.00
C LEU A 264 13.53 3.75 2.84
N ALA A 265 14.05 2.67 3.43
CA ALA A 265 15.45 2.26 3.24
C ALA A 265 15.75 1.97 1.77
N TRP A 266 14.87 1.26 1.07
CA TRP A 266 14.95 1.05 -0.37
C TRP A 266 14.90 2.37 -1.16
N ALA A 267 13.96 3.26 -0.83
CA ALA A 267 13.82 4.55 -1.49
C ALA A 267 15.09 5.42 -1.35
N VAL A 268 15.63 5.50 -0.13
CA VAL A 268 16.87 6.24 0.17
C VAL A 268 18.06 5.64 -0.56
N LEU A 269 18.24 4.32 -0.47
CA LEU A 269 19.37 3.63 -1.09
C LEU A 269 19.31 3.77 -2.62
N ALA A 270 18.19 3.42 -3.26
CA ALA A 270 18.05 3.54 -4.71
C ALA A 270 18.26 4.98 -5.21
N THR A 271 17.73 5.99 -4.50
CA THR A 271 17.95 7.41 -4.83
C THR A 271 19.42 7.81 -4.67
N ALA A 272 20.09 7.33 -3.61
CA ALA A 272 21.51 7.59 -3.38
C ALA A 272 22.38 6.96 -4.47
N LEU A 273 22.09 5.73 -4.88
CA LEU A 273 22.79 5.04 -5.97
C LEU A 273 22.57 5.76 -7.31
N ALA A 274 21.33 6.19 -7.59
CA ALA A 274 21.02 7.00 -8.78
C ALA A 274 21.82 8.31 -8.78
N ARG A 275 21.90 8.98 -7.63
CA ARG A 275 22.71 10.19 -7.46
C ARG A 275 24.20 9.92 -7.70
N LEU A 276 24.74 8.83 -7.15
CA LEU A 276 26.15 8.48 -7.31
C LEU A 276 26.49 8.17 -8.77
N LEU A 277 25.65 7.41 -9.46
CA LEU A 277 25.82 7.13 -10.89
C LEU A 277 25.73 8.41 -11.73
N PHE A 278 24.75 9.27 -11.44
CA PHE A 278 24.57 10.53 -12.15
C PHE A 278 25.75 11.50 -11.94
N LEU A 279 26.29 11.60 -10.72
CA LEU A 279 27.41 12.51 -10.44
C LEU A 279 28.75 12.01 -10.98
N ARG A 280 28.90 10.71 -11.22
CA ARG A 280 30.09 10.11 -11.84
C ARG A 280 29.99 10.01 -13.36
N ARG A 281 28.88 10.46 -13.94
CA ARG A 281 28.63 10.40 -15.36
C ARG A 281 29.49 11.42 -16.10
N ASP A 282 30.07 10.98 -17.22
CA ASP A 282 30.70 11.87 -18.19
C ASP A 282 29.62 12.44 -19.13
N PHE A 283 29.57 13.76 -19.24
CA PHE A 283 28.63 14.48 -20.11
C PHE A 283 29.25 14.89 -21.45
N THR A 284 30.55 14.62 -21.65
CA THR A 284 31.25 14.91 -22.90
C THR A 284 31.11 13.77 -23.92
N ASP A 285 30.85 12.56 -23.44
CA ASP A 285 30.61 11.39 -24.28
C ASP A 285 29.25 11.46 -25.00
N LEU A 286 29.31 11.64 -26.32
CA LEU A 286 28.15 11.66 -27.21
C LEU A 286 27.60 10.25 -27.52
N ALA A 287 28.35 9.19 -27.22
CA ALA A 287 27.96 7.80 -27.41
C ALA A 287 27.49 7.12 -26.10
N TYR A 288 27.14 7.91 -25.08
CA TYR A 288 26.69 7.38 -23.80
C TYR A 288 25.38 6.57 -23.93
N ASP A 289 25.51 5.24 -23.85
CA ASP A 289 24.39 4.29 -23.90
C ASP A 289 24.04 3.68 -22.53
N GLY A 290 24.58 4.25 -21.43
CA GLY A 290 24.27 3.86 -20.05
C GLY A 290 25.49 3.47 -19.21
N ALA A 291 25.25 3.08 -17.96
CA ALA A 291 26.31 2.75 -16.99
C ALA A 291 26.86 1.31 -17.12
N GLY A 292 26.33 0.48 -18.03
CA GLY A 292 26.82 -0.88 -18.31
C GLY A 292 26.98 -1.74 -17.06
N ARG A 293 28.16 -2.36 -16.88
CA ARG A 293 28.49 -3.17 -15.68
C ARG A 293 28.36 -2.40 -14.35
N ARG A 294 28.50 -1.07 -14.35
CA ARG A 294 28.30 -0.24 -13.15
C ARG A 294 26.83 -0.17 -12.73
N ALA A 295 25.89 -0.28 -13.67
CA ALA A 295 24.46 -0.35 -13.34
C ALA A 295 24.15 -1.58 -12.48
N PHE A 296 24.73 -2.73 -12.81
CA PHE A 296 24.54 -3.96 -12.05
C PHE A 296 25.26 -3.92 -10.69
N THR A 297 26.54 -3.55 -10.69
CA THR A 297 27.38 -3.60 -9.48
C THR A 297 27.08 -2.49 -8.47
N VAL A 298 26.72 -1.30 -8.93
CA VAL A 298 26.40 -0.14 -8.07
C VAL A 298 24.89 0.01 -7.89
N GLY A 299 24.05 -0.45 -8.82
CA GLY A 299 22.59 -0.33 -8.72
C GLY A 299 21.94 -1.54 -8.05
N VAL A 300 22.06 -2.72 -8.66
CA VAL A 300 21.28 -3.92 -8.27
C VAL A 300 21.88 -4.61 -7.04
N LEU A 301 23.19 -4.87 -7.02
CA LEU A 301 23.84 -5.60 -5.92
C LEU A 301 23.60 -4.98 -4.53
N PRO A 302 23.68 -3.65 -4.33
CA PRO A 302 23.40 -3.06 -3.02
C PRO A 302 21.95 -3.21 -2.57
N LEU A 303 20.97 -3.22 -3.49
CA LEU A 303 19.57 -3.45 -3.16
C LEU A 303 19.32 -4.91 -2.75
N VAL A 304 19.99 -5.86 -3.41
CA VAL A 304 19.99 -7.27 -3.00
C VAL A 304 20.63 -7.42 -1.61
N GLY A 305 21.78 -6.77 -1.39
CA GLY A 305 22.45 -6.75 -0.10
C GLY A 305 21.58 -6.14 1.01
N LEU A 306 20.86 -5.05 0.72
CA LEU A 306 19.89 -4.46 1.64
C LEU A 306 18.77 -5.44 1.98
N THR A 307 18.26 -6.17 0.99
CA THR A 307 17.20 -7.18 1.20
C THR A 307 17.70 -8.31 2.09
N ALA A 308 18.88 -8.85 1.83
CA ALA A 308 19.46 -9.90 2.69
C ALA A 308 19.67 -9.40 4.13
N LEU A 309 20.13 -8.14 4.28
CA LEU A 309 20.32 -7.51 5.58
C LEU A 309 19.00 -7.33 6.33
N THR A 310 17.95 -6.83 5.66
CA THR A 310 16.64 -6.61 6.28
C THR A 310 15.97 -7.94 6.65
N VAL A 311 16.05 -8.96 5.78
CA VAL A 311 15.59 -10.33 6.10
C VAL A 311 16.26 -10.83 7.37
N THR A 312 17.59 -10.72 7.44
CA THR A 312 18.38 -11.16 8.60
C THR A 312 17.98 -10.39 9.86
N ALA A 313 17.90 -9.06 9.77
CA ALA A 313 17.53 -8.21 10.90
C ALA A 313 16.11 -8.51 11.42
N ILE A 314 15.14 -8.75 10.53
CA ILE A 314 13.76 -9.09 10.92
C ILE A 314 13.71 -10.49 11.53
N ALA A 315 14.39 -11.47 10.93
CA ALA A 315 14.42 -12.85 11.43
C ALA A 315 14.99 -12.96 12.86
N PHE A 316 15.96 -12.13 13.22
CA PHE A 316 16.52 -12.11 14.58
C PHE A 316 15.85 -11.10 15.52
N GLY A 317 15.18 -10.09 14.97
CA GLY A 317 14.58 -8.99 15.74
C GLY A 317 13.10 -9.15 16.04
N THR A 318 12.43 -10.17 15.48
CA THR A 318 10.99 -10.39 15.65
C THR A 318 10.68 -11.87 15.91
N ASP A 319 9.77 -12.12 16.84
CA ASP A 319 9.19 -13.44 17.06
C ASP A 319 8.03 -13.63 16.07
N SER A 320 8.30 -14.36 14.98
CA SER A 320 7.30 -14.67 13.97
C SER A 320 6.87 -16.13 14.06
N THR A 321 5.80 -16.41 14.81
CA THR A 321 5.15 -17.73 14.78
C THR A 321 4.27 -17.94 13.55
N GLY A 322 4.02 -16.87 12.78
CA GLY A 322 3.19 -16.91 11.58
C GLY A 322 1.73 -17.27 11.88
N ILE A 323 1.08 -17.97 10.96
CA ILE A 323 -0.32 -18.39 11.09
C ILE A 323 -0.36 -19.69 11.90
N THR A 324 -0.89 -19.62 13.12
CA THR A 324 -1.07 -20.78 14.00
C THR A 324 -2.55 -21.01 14.31
N GLN A 325 -2.94 -22.25 14.62
CA GLN A 325 -4.30 -22.60 15.01
C GLN A 325 -4.87 -21.68 16.09
N ALA A 326 -4.11 -21.44 17.17
CA ALA A 326 -4.56 -20.59 18.27
C ALA A 326 -4.86 -19.15 17.85
N LYS A 327 -4.06 -18.59 16.91
CA LYS A 327 -4.28 -17.24 16.38
C LYS A 327 -5.51 -17.17 15.49
N VAL A 328 -5.70 -18.17 14.62
CA VAL A 328 -6.91 -18.29 13.78
C VAL A 328 -8.16 -18.39 14.66
N GLN A 329 -8.15 -19.28 15.66
CA GLN A 329 -9.27 -19.44 16.60
C GLN A 329 -9.63 -18.14 17.32
N ARG A 330 -8.61 -17.43 17.82
CA ARG A 330 -8.81 -16.15 18.50
C ARG A 330 -9.41 -15.11 17.55
N SER A 331 -8.84 -14.96 16.36
CA SER A 331 -9.30 -13.97 15.38
C SER A 331 -10.74 -14.22 14.95
N VAL A 332 -11.11 -15.48 14.67
CA VAL A 332 -12.47 -15.84 14.25
C VAL A 332 -13.46 -15.62 15.39
N ALA A 333 -13.12 -16.00 16.62
CA ALA A 333 -13.98 -15.81 17.78
C ALA A 333 -14.24 -14.31 18.05
N THR A 334 -13.20 -13.47 17.97
CA THR A 334 -13.31 -12.01 18.13
C THR A 334 -14.18 -11.40 17.03
N ALA A 335 -13.90 -11.71 15.76
CA ALA A 335 -14.68 -11.22 14.63
C ALA A 335 -16.16 -11.60 14.74
N PHE A 336 -16.43 -12.87 15.06
CA PHE A 336 -17.79 -13.35 15.26
C PHE A 336 -18.50 -12.59 16.40
N ALA A 337 -17.85 -12.40 17.56
CA ALA A 337 -18.46 -11.73 18.69
C ALA A 337 -18.86 -10.27 18.37
N HIS A 338 -18.01 -9.53 17.65
CA HIS A 338 -18.31 -8.17 17.23
C HIS A 338 -19.44 -8.13 16.19
N LEU A 339 -19.36 -8.96 15.15
CA LEU A 339 -20.37 -9.00 14.08
C LEU A 339 -21.72 -9.53 14.57
N TYR A 340 -21.74 -10.42 15.56
CA TYR A 340 -22.98 -10.88 16.19
C TYR A 340 -23.73 -9.73 16.88
N ARG A 341 -23.01 -8.82 17.55
CA ARG A 341 -23.62 -7.62 18.14
C ARG A 341 -24.23 -6.72 17.07
N LEU A 342 -23.50 -6.50 15.97
CA LEU A 342 -24.00 -5.74 14.82
C LEU A 342 -25.28 -6.37 14.23
N GLN A 343 -25.27 -7.69 14.01
CA GLN A 343 -26.44 -8.41 13.51
C GLN A 343 -27.63 -8.29 14.48
N THR A 344 -27.38 -8.44 15.78
CA THR A 344 -28.40 -8.35 16.83
C THR A 344 -29.07 -6.98 16.82
N GLU A 345 -28.30 -5.92 16.67
CA GLU A 345 -28.79 -4.55 16.53
C GLU A 345 -29.63 -4.38 15.25
N GLN A 346 -29.12 -4.81 14.10
CA GLN A 346 -29.84 -4.70 12.81
C GLN A 346 -31.14 -5.52 12.78
N LEU A 347 -31.18 -6.64 13.49
CA LEU A 347 -32.39 -7.48 13.66
C LEU A 347 -33.30 -7.02 14.80
N HIS A 348 -33.00 -5.91 15.46
CA HIS A 348 -33.77 -5.35 16.57
C HIS A 348 -33.98 -6.36 17.73
N ARG A 349 -32.97 -7.19 17.98
CA ARG A 349 -32.95 -8.17 19.08
C ARG A 349 -32.39 -7.52 20.37
N PRO A 350 -32.64 -8.11 21.55
CA PRO A 350 -32.08 -7.61 22.81
C PRO A 350 -30.55 -7.52 22.76
N ALA A 351 -30.00 -6.39 23.20
CA ALA A 351 -28.57 -6.15 23.16
C ALA A 351 -27.80 -7.16 24.03
N VAL A 352 -26.69 -7.66 23.48
CA VAL A 352 -25.74 -8.54 24.16
C VAL A 352 -24.34 -7.96 24.08
N THR A 353 -23.53 -8.21 25.11
CA THR A 353 -22.11 -7.83 25.16
C THR A 353 -21.22 -9.00 24.77
N GLU A 354 -20.01 -8.73 24.28
CA GLU A 354 -19.01 -9.78 23.97
C GLU A 354 -18.70 -10.66 25.19
N ALA A 355 -18.60 -10.05 26.37
CA ALA A 355 -18.36 -10.76 27.63
C ALA A 355 -19.49 -11.72 28.01
N GLN A 356 -20.73 -11.41 27.61
CA GLN A 356 -21.87 -12.31 27.77
C GLN A 356 -21.86 -13.42 26.72
N LEU A 357 -21.50 -13.10 25.47
CA LEU A 357 -21.42 -14.07 24.39
C LEU A 357 -20.40 -15.17 24.66
N LYS A 358 -19.26 -14.83 25.29
CA LYS A 358 -18.16 -15.77 25.56
C LYS A 358 -17.83 -16.62 24.32
N ALA A 359 -17.77 -15.95 23.16
CA ALA A 359 -17.56 -16.62 21.90
C ALA A 359 -16.18 -17.30 21.88
N SER A 360 -16.14 -18.54 21.40
CA SER A 360 -14.92 -19.32 21.22
C SER A 360 -14.96 -20.03 19.88
N ALA A 361 -13.81 -20.32 19.28
CA ALA A 361 -13.72 -21.03 18.01
C ALA A 361 -12.82 -22.25 18.14
N ALA A 362 -13.29 -23.39 17.62
CA ALA A 362 -12.51 -24.60 17.42
C ALA A 362 -12.20 -24.73 15.92
N CYS A 363 -10.95 -24.45 15.54
CA CYS A 363 -10.54 -24.45 14.14
C CYS A 363 -9.60 -25.62 13.86
N THR A 364 -9.82 -26.35 12.77
CA THR A 364 -8.95 -27.41 12.29
C THR A 364 -8.61 -27.20 10.83
N LYS A 365 -7.34 -27.40 10.48
CA LYS A 365 -6.84 -27.40 9.11
C LYS A 365 -6.77 -28.84 8.57
N SER A 366 -7.21 -29.05 7.34
CA SER A 366 -7.24 -30.38 6.69
C SER A 366 -7.88 -31.46 7.57
N ASP A 367 -8.97 -31.13 8.27
CA ASP A 367 -9.66 -32.02 9.23
C ASP A 367 -8.75 -32.62 10.32
N GLY A 368 -7.70 -31.88 10.73
CA GLY A 368 -6.76 -32.33 11.74
C GLY A 368 -5.66 -33.27 11.22
N GLN A 369 -5.65 -33.60 9.92
CA GLN A 369 -4.70 -34.57 9.34
C GLN A 369 -3.36 -33.95 8.96
N ALA A 370 -3.28 -32.62 8.87
CA ALA A 370 -2.06 -31.89 8.54
C ALA A 370 -1.56 -31.04 9.72
N ALA A 371 -0.40 -30.40 9.54
CA ALA A 371 0.10 -29.42 10.50
C ALA A 371 -0.92 -28.28 10.66
N GLN A 372 -1.30 -27.98 11.91
CA GLN A 372 -2.33 -26.97 12.24
C GLN A 372 -1.77 -25.54 12.19
N GLN A 373 -1.13 -25.21 11.07
CA GLN A 373 -0.45 -23.94 10.83
C GLN A 373 -0.37 -23.60 9.34
N GLY A 374 -0.13 -22.33 9.04
CA GLY A 374 0.07 -21.80 7.69
C GLY A 374 -1.20 -21.56 6.88
N ALA A 375 -1.04 -20.86 5.77
CA ALA A 375 -2.08 -20.51 4.81
C ALA A 375 -2.75 -21.73 4.16
N GLY A 376 -3.97 -21.56 3.66
CA GLY A 376 -4.76 -22.57 2.97
C GLY A 376 -6.26 -22.28 2.99
N ASN A 377 -6.99 -22.92 2.08
CA ASN A 377 -8.45 -22.87 1.95
C ASN A 377 -9.18 -24.03 2.63
N ASP A 378 -8.46 -24.74 3.50
CA ASP A 378 -8.85 -26.00 4.13
C ASP A 378 -9.01 -25.85 5.65
N TRP A 379 -9.22 -24.62 6.11
CA TRP A 379 -9.53 -24.32 7.50
C TRP A 379 -11.04 -24.43 7.73
N ARG A 380 -11.43 -25.19 8.74
CA ARG A 380 -12.82 -25.29 9.20
C ARG A 380 -12.90 -24.89 10.66
N CYS A 381 -13.73 -23.90 10.96
CA CYS A 381 -13.91 -23.37 12.30
C CYS A 381 -15.34 -23.58 12.79
N VAL A 382 -15.50 -24.13 13.99
CA VAL A 382 -16.78 -24.20 14.70
C VAL A 382 -16.77 -23.13 15.78
N VAL A 383 -17.60 -22.11 15.63
CA VAL A 383 -17.76 -21.05 16.61
C VAL A 383 -18.88 -21.43 17.57
N THR A 384 -18.63 -21.28 18.88
CA THR A 384 -19.57 -21.54 19.97
C THR A 384 -19.76 -20.29 20.80
N TRP A 385 -21.00 -19.90 21.09
CA TRP A 385 -21.33 -18.74 21.92
C TRP A 385 -22.51 -19.03 22.87
N HIS A 386 -22.66 -18.20 23.88
CA HIS A 386 -23.70 -18.33 24.91
C HIS A 386 -24.59 -17.09 24.89
N LEU A 387 -25.89 -17.26 25.14
CA LEU A 387 -26.83 -16.15 25.26
C LEU A 387 -27.37 -16.07 26.69
N PRO A 388 -27.54 -14.86 27.27
CA PRO A 388 -28.16 -14.71 28.57
C PRO A 388 -29.56 -15.33 28.60
N GLY A 389 -29.83 -16.18 29.59
CA GLY A 389 -31.13 -16.84 29.76
C GLY A 389 -31.35 -18.07 28.85
N VAL A 390 -30.39 -18.46 28.02
CA VAL A 390 -30.45 -19.67 27.19
C VAL A 390 -29.43 -20.69 27.71
N PRO A 391 -29.86 -21.90 28.15
CA PRO A 391 -28.95 -22.89 28.74
C PRO A 391 -28.09 -23.63 27.72
N VAL A 392 -28.45 -23.57 26.43
CA VAL A 392 -27.74 -24.26 25.33
C VAL A 392 -26.85 -23.27 24.59
N ALA A 393 -25.60 -23.65 24.35
CA ALA A 393 -24.69 -22.85 23.53
C ALA A 393 -25.10 -22.89 22.05
N GLY A 394 -25.08 -21.74 21.39
CA GLY A 394 -25.23 -21.67 19.94
C GLY A 394 -23.94 -22.09 19.24
N THR A 395 -24.06 -22.71 18.08
CA THR A 395 -22.92 -23.12 17.25
C THR A 395 -23.11 -22.73 15.80
N ALA A 396 -22.04 -22.31 15.13
CA ALA A 396 -22.01 -21.93 13.72
C ALA A 396 -20.70 -22.42 13.10
N VAL A 397 -20.76 -22.88 11.86
CA VAL A 397 -19.61 -23.41 11.14
C VAL A 397 -19.15 -22.41 10.09
N TYR A 398 -17.83 -22.20 9.99
CA TYR A 398 -17.19 -21.41 8.97
C TYR A 398 -16.13 -22.21 8.22
N GLN A 399 -16.13 -22.08 6.90
CA GLN A 399 -15.02 -22.47 6.04
C GLN A 399 -14.14 -21.24 5.81
N LEU A 400 -12.84 -21.37 6.00
CA LEU A 400 -11.89 -20.27 5.93
C LEU A 400 -10.91 -20.46 4.78
N ASP A 401 -10.74 -19.40 4.00
CA ASP A 401 -9.60 -19.23 3.11
C ASP A 401 -8.61 -18.25 3.75
N VAL A 402 -7.49 -18.78 4.24
CA VAL A 402 -6.44 -18.04 4.92
C VAL A 402 -5.28 -17.81 3.97
N GLY A 403 -5.08 -16.55 3.59
CA GLY A 403 -3.96 -16.05 2.82
C GLY A 403 -2.65 -16.09 3.59
N SER A 404 -1.56 -16.11 2.86
CA SER A 404 -0.21 -16.17 3.44
C SER A 404 0.30 -14.84 4.00
N ASP A 405 -0.44 -13.77 3.75
CA ASP A 405 -0.35 -12.45 4.36
C ASP A 405 -1.11 -12.34 5.70
N GLY A 406 -1.81 -13.39 6.13
CA GLY A 406 -2.58 -13.42 7.38
C GLY A 406 -4.05 -13.07 7.22
N ARG A 407 -4.45 -12.50 6.08
CA ARG A 407 -5.85 -12.20 5.79
C ARG A 407 -6.64 -13.49 5.60
N PHE A 408 -7.88 -13.55 6.06
CA PHE A 408 -8.79 -14.64 5.74
C PHE A 408 -10.19 -14.17 5.37
N VAL A 409 -10.88 -15.00 4.61
CA VAL A 409 -12.32 -14.90 4.37
C VAL A 409 -13.00 -16.06 5.08
N ALA A 410 -13.97 -15.78 5.93
CA ALA A 410 -14.80 -16.79 6.59
C ALA A 410 -16.16 -16.86 5.91
N ASP A 411 -16.51 -18.03 5.37
CA ASP A 411 -17.79 -18.31 4.73
C ASP A 411 -18.66 -19.22 5.60
N GLY A 412 -19.87 -18.77 5.93
CA GLY A 412 -20.78 -19.41 6.85
C GLY A 412 -21.53 -20.59 6.23
N ASP A 413 -21.35 -21.77 6.83
CA ASP A 413 -21.94 -23.05 6.42
C ASP A 413 -23.14 -23.42 7.33
N GLY A 414 -23.92 -22.42 7.76
CA GLY A 414 -25.16 -22.58 8.56
C GLY A 414 -24.98 -22.56 10.09
N PRO A 415 -26.09 -22.46 10.87
CA PRO A 415 -27.51 -22.43 10.48
C PRO A 415 -27.99 -21.11 9.84
N LYS A 416 -29.04 -21.18 9.00
CA LYS A 416 -29.48 -20.05 8.16
C LYS A 416 -29.81 -18.81 8.97
N GLU A 417 -30.36 -18.98 10.15
CA GLU A 417 -30.82 -17.92 11.05
C GLU A 417 -29.67 -17.13 11.71
N VAL A 418 -28.43 -17.63 11.61
CA VAL A 418 -27.25 -17.03 12.23
C VAL A 418 -26.22 -16.58 11.19
N ASN A 419 -25.65 -17.49 10.42
CA ASN A 419 -24.54 -17.23 9.48
C ASN A 419 -24.86 -17.75 8.07
N GLY A 420 -26.14 -18.00 7.75
CA GLY A 420 -26.55 -18.19 6.36
C GLY A 420 -26.85 -16.87 5.66
N TYR A 421 -26.97 -16.94 4.34
CA TYR A 421 -27.38 -15.80 3.52
C TYR A 421 -28.85 -15.44 3.77
N PHE A 422 -29.07 -14.22 4.23
CA PHE A 422 -30.35 -13.51 4.21
C PHE A 422 -30.10 -12.01 4.25
N LEU A 423 -31.08 -11.23 3.83
CA LEU A 423 -30.98 -9.77 3.87
C LEU A 423 -31.49 -9.25 5.21
N VAL A 424 -30.78 -8.27 5.75
CA VAL A 424 -31.14 -7.52 6.93
C VAL A 424 -31.44 -6.09 6.51
N ARG A 425 -32.53 -5.52 7.04
CA ARG A 425 -32.87 -4.13 6.78
C ARG A 425 -31.97 -3.22 7.62
N THR A 426 -31.13 -2.43 6.96
CA THR A 426 -30.25 -1.45 7.61
C THR A 426 -30.70 -0.03 7.30
N SER A 427 -30.06 0.97 7.92
CA SER A 427 -30.33 2.38 7.67
C SER A 427 -29.95 2.83 6.26
N THR A 428 -29.04 2.13 5.58
CA THR A 428 -28.57 2.44 4.22
C THR A 428 -29.23 1.58 3.14
N GLY A 429 -30.07 0.62 3.52
CA GLY A 429 -30.75 -0.29 2.59
C GLY A 429 -30.73 -1.74 3.07
N ASP A 430 -31.18 -2.65 2.21
CA ASP A 430 -31.05 -4.08 2.49
C ASP A 430 -29.61 -4.52 2.28
N ALA A 431 -29.02 -5.15 3.29
CA ALA A 431 -27.65 -5.66 3.24
C ALA A 431 -27.63 -7.14 3.60
N PRO A 432 -26.69 -7.93 3.04
CA PRO A 432 -26.49 -9.31 3.49
C PRO A 432 -26.18 -9.36 4.98
N ASN A 433 -26.62 -10.44 5.62
CA ASN A 433 -26.25 -10.79 6.98
C ASN A 433 -24.73 -10.64 7.20
N PRO A 434 -24.27 -9.79 8.14
CA PRO A 434 -22.85 -9.56 8.37
C PRO A 434 -22.09 -10.80 8.87
N LEU A 435 -22.80 -11.80 9.42
CA LEU A 435 -22.22 -13.08 9.84
C LEU A 435 -22.18 -14.13 8.73
N TRP A 436 -22.79 -13.90 7.58
CA TRP A 436 -22.79 -14.88 6.49
C TRP A 436 -21.39 -15.04 5.89
N GLN A 437 -20.75 -13.92 5.56
CA GLN A 437 -19.40 -13.93 5.04
C GLN A 437 -18.68 -12.66 5.50
N PHE A 438 -17.50 -12.82 6.10
CA PHE A 438 -16.71 -11.70 6.59
C PHE A 438 -15.21 -11.89 6.35
N ASP A 439 -14.51 -10.78 6.21
CA ASP A 439 -13.06 -10.74 6.13
C ASP A 439 -12.48 -10.59 7.54
N GLY A 440 -11.33 -11.19 7.78
CA GLY A 440 -10.53 -10.95 8.99
C GLY A 440 -9.04 -11.07 8.77
N ASP A 441 -8.28 -10.89 9.86
CA ASP A 441 -6.82 -10.82 9.80
C ASP A 441 -6.17 -11.54 10.99
N VAL A 442 -5.20 -12.42 10.68
CA VAL A 442 -4.42 -13.18 11.65
C VAL A 442 -3.07 -12.52 11.85
N GLU A 443 -2.76 -12.21 13.10
CA GLU A 443 -1.50 -11.57 13.47
C GLU A 443 -0.27 -12.46 13.18
N LEU A 444 0.61 -12.01 12.27
CA LEU A 444 1.77 -12.80 11.86
C LEU A 444 2.96 -12.74 12.84
N LEU A 445 3.08 -11.64 13.56
CA LEU A 445 4.07 -11.44 14.62
C LEU A 445 3.44 -11.75 15.98
N ASP A 446 4.24 -12.08 16.98
CA ASP A 446 3.73 -12.13 18.35
C ASP A 446 3.93 -10.77 19.01
N THR A 447 2.88 -9.95 19.10
CA THR A 447 2.93 -8.71 19.91
C THR A 447 2.73 -8.96 21.41
N THR A 448 2.49 -10.22 21.81
CA THR A 448 2.36 -10.61 23.21
C THR A 448 3.72 -10.86 23.88
N SER A 449 4.59 -9.84 23.93
CA SER A 449 5.63 -9.70 24.96
C SER A 449 6.32 -8.33 24.91
N LYS A 450 5.84 -7.40 25.76
CA LYS A 450 6.61 -6.55 26.69
C LYS A 450 5.66 -5.52 27.31
N GLY A 451 4.90 -6.00 28.30
CA GLY A 451 4.16 -5.23 29.28
C GLY A 451 4.10 -6.06 30.55
#